data_AF-A0A125W6N8-F1
#
_entry.id   AF-A0A125W6N8-F1
#
_cell.length_a   1.000
_cell.length_b   1.000
_cell.length_c   1.000
_cell.angle_alpha   90.00
_cell.angle_beta   90.00
_cell.angle_gamma   90.00
#
_symmetry.space_group_name_H-M   'P 1'
#
loop_
_entity.id
_entity.type
_entity.pdbx_description
1 polymer ?
#
loop_
_entity_poly.entity_id
_entity_poly.type
_entity_poly.pdbx_seq_one_letter_code
_entity_poly.pdbx_strand_id
1 'polypeptide(L)'
;MEIKVFKDASKRESTFGGLTLRQWLFVLSLFMYLAADIFNVIYQFIPIGLLRVILMPIIGLIGCNAMMKPHGLKYSTWLKLLLKFQTTIQVRTYQKEDERIKKYDAKDFKKSKKIKETKTN
;
A
#
# COMPACT_ATOMS: atom_id res chain seq x y z
N MET A 1 9.43 -18.61 -18.62
CA MET A 1 10.55 -17.79 -18.13
C MET A 1 10.16 -17.26 -16.75
N GLU A 2 10.71 -17.83 -15.68
CA GLU A 2 10.40 -17.38 -14.31
C GLU A 2 11.41 -16.33 -13.89
N ILE A 3 10.96 -15.07 -13.82
CA ILE A 3 11.79 -13.98 -13.30
C ILE A 3 11.79 -14.10 -11.77
N LYS A 4 12.86 -14.66 -11.20
CA LYS A 4 13.09 -14.65 -9.75
C LYS A 4 13.48 -13.24 -9.31
N VAL A 5 12.49 -12.45 -8.91
CA VAL A 5 12.70 -11.10 -8.36
C VAL A 5 13.18 -11.25 -6.91
N PHE A 6 14.49 -11.13 -6.70
CA PHE A 6 15.04 -11.10 -5.35
C PHE A 6 14.68 -9.76 -4.70
N LYS A 7 14.01 -9.83 -3.54
CA LYS A 7 13.64 -8.65 -2.76
C LYS A 7 14.93 -8.04 -2.21
N ASP A 8 15.31 -6.90 -2.77
CA ASP A 8 16.44 -6.07 -2.38
C ASP A 8 16.53 -5.97 -0.84
N ALA A 9 17.62 -6.48 -0.24
CA ALA A 9 17.76 -6.58 1.21
C ALA A 9 17.71 -5.20 1.88
N SER A 10 18.15 -4.16 1.16
CA SER A 10 18.05 -2.74 1.55
C SER A 10 16.62 -2.25 1.75
N LYS A 11 15.64 -2.89 1.10
CA LYS A 11 14.21 -2.56 1.20
C LYS A 11 13.46 -3.39 2.24
N ARG A 12 14.15 -4.28 2.97
CA ARG A 12 13.58 -5.05 4.07
C ARG A 12 13.40 -4.11 5.27
N GLU A 13 12.20 -4.09 5.84
CA GLU A 13 11.96 -3.30 7.06
C GLU A 13 12.89 -3.79 8.17
N SER A 14 13.53 -2.84 8.88
CA SER A 14 14.38 -3.19 10.00
C SER A 14 13.56 -3.93 11.07
N THR A 15 14.11 -5.04 11.52
CA THR A 15 13.51 -5.87 12.56
C THR A 15 14.33 -5.75 13.82
N PHE A 16 13.68 -5.44 14.94
CA PHE A 16 14.27 -5.47 16.26
C PHE A 16 13.74 -6.68 17.00
N GLY A 17 14.62 -7.61 17.42
CA GLY A 17 14.20 -8.87 18.02
C GLY A 17 13.34 -9.76 17.11
N GLY A 18 13.54 -9.68 15.78
CA GLY A 18 12.78 -10.47 14.80
C GLY A 18 11.41 -9.90 14.43
N LEU A 19 10.97 -8.81 15.06
CA LEU A 19 9.71 -8.11 14.76
C LEU A 19 9.96 -6.73 14.17
N THR A 20 9.10 -6.32 13.24
CA THR A 20 9.07 -4.94 12.74
C THR A 20 8.49 -3.99 13.79
N LEU A 21 8.83 -2.71 13.72
CA LEU A 21 8.31 -1.68 14.64
C LEU A 21 6.76 -1.69 14.73
N ARG A 22 6.08 -1.97 13.61
CA ARG A 22 4.60 -2.04 13.57
C ARG A 22 4.05 -3.24 14.35
N GLN A 23 4.75 -4.37 14.29
CA GLN A 23 4.40 -5.55 15.08
C GLN A 23 4.64 -5.29 16.58
N TRP A 24 5.70 -4.56 16.93
CA TRP A 24 5.90 -4.10 18.31
C TRP A 24 4.79 -3.19 18.81
N LEU A 25 4.36 -2.23 17.99
CA LEU A 25 3.22 -1.37 18.33
C LEU A 25 1.92 -2.18 18.51
N PHE A 26 1.72 -3.23 17.69
CA PHE A 26 0.59 -4.12 17.88
C PHE A 26 0.68 -4.91 19.19
N VAL A 27 1.84 -5.49 19.51
CA VAL A 27 2.07 -6.17 20.80
C VAL A 27 1.80 -5.22 21.97
N LEU A 28 2.32 -4.00 21.92
CA LEU A 28 2.08 -2.98 22.94
C LEU A 28 0.58 -2.65 23.07
N SER A 29 -0.14 -2.54 21.95
CA SER A 29 -1.59 -2.27 21.97
C SER A 29 -2.40 -3.39 22.62
N LEU A 30 -1.96 -4.66 22.47
CA LEU A 30 -2.60 -5.80 23.14
C LEU A 30 -2.39 -5.74 24.66
N PHE A 31 -1.19 -5.38 25.13
CA PHE A 31 -0.93 -5.20 26.55
C PHE A 31 -1.78 -4.06 27.14
N MET A 32 -1.86 -2.93 26.44
CA MET A 32 -2.70 -1.80 26.87
C MET A 32 -4.17 -2.18 26.93
N TYR A 33 -4.66 -2.96 25.96
CA TYR A 33 -6.03 -3.44 25.96
C TYR A 33 -6.32 -4.37 27.14
N LEU A 34 -5.45 -5.33 27.41
CA LEU A 34 -5.60 -6.25 28.54
C LEU A 34 -5.61 -5.49 29.86
N ALA A 35 -4.69 -4.53 30.04
CA ALA A 35 -4.67 -3.66 31.20
C ALA A 35 -6.01 -2.90 31.32
N ALA A 36 -6.47 -2.25 30.24
CA ALA A 36 -7.73 -1.52 30.24
C ALA A 36 -8.95 -2.41 30.56
N ASP A 37 -9.02 -3.64 30.04
CA ASP A 37 -10.10 -4.59 30.35
C ASP A 37 -10.06 -4.99 31.82
N ILE A 38 -8.88 -5.31 32.37
CA ILE A 38 -8.72 -5.65 33.81
C ILE A 38 -9.15 -4.48 34.70
N PHE A 39 -8.66 -3.27 34.42
CA PHE A 39 -9.05 -2.08 35.16
C PHE A 39 -10.57 -1.83 35.07
N ASN A 40 -11.16 -1.98 33.88
CA ASN A 40 -12.59 -1.78 33.70
C ASN A 40 -13.43 -2.85 34.41
N VAL A 41 -12.95 -4.09 34.52
CA VAL A 41 -13.60 -5.15 35.31
C VAL A 41 -13.58 -4.83 36.81
N ILE A 42 -12.47 -4.29 37.32
CA ILE A 42 -12.32 -3.95 38.75
C ILE A 42 -13.18 -2.73 39.12
N TYR A 43 -13.12 -1.67 38.32
CA TYR A 43 -13.72 -0.37 38.66
C TYR A 43 -15.10 -0.16 38.03
N GLN A 44 -15.54 -1.03 37.12
CA GLN A 44 -16.81 -0.93 36.38
C GLN A 44 -17.04 0.46 35.76
N PHE A 45 -15.96 1.09 35.27
CA PHE A 45 -15.98 2.47 34.81
C PHE A 45 -16.91 2.67 33.60
N ILE A 46 -16.95 1.68 32.70
CA ILE A 46 -17.72 1.66 31.46
C ILE A 46 -18.35 0.28 31.29
N PRO A 47 -19.58 0.17 30.73
CA PRO A 47 -20.15 -1.12 30.34
C PRO A 47 -19.20 -1.93 29.46
N ILE A 48 -18.93 -3.18 29.84
CA ILE A 48 -17.96 -4.06 29.17
C ILE A 48 -18.27 -4.22 27.67
N GLY A 49 -19.55 -4.28 27.31
CA GLY A 49 -19.98 -4.33 25.91
C GLY A 49 -19.51 -3.11 25.11
N LEU A 50 -19.62 -1.91 25.68
CA LEU A 50 -19.21 -0.67 25.02
C LEU A 50 -17.69 -0.60 24.86
N LEU A 51 -16.95 -0.97 25.91
CA LEU A 51 -15.49 -1.03 25.88
C LEU A 51 -15.00 -1.94 24.74
N ARG A 52 -15.55 -3.16 24.67
CA ARG A 52 -15.14 -4.16 23.68
C ARG A 52 -15.54 -3.77 22.27
N VAL A 53 -16.75 -3.23 22.07
CA VAL A 53 -17.22 -2.78 20.75
C VAL A 53 -16.34 -1.68 20.18
N ILE A 54 -15.76 -0.81 21.01
CA ILE A 54 -14.90 0.28 20.54
C ILE A 54 -13.44 -0.18 20.39
N LEU A 55 -12.89 -0.85 21.40
CA LEU A 55 -11.47 -1.20 21.42
C LEU A 55 -11.11 -2.37 20.51
N MET A 56 -11.97 -3.39 20.37
CA MET A 56 -11.64 -4.54 19.49
C MET A 56 -11.45 -4.13 18.03
N PRO A 57 -12.33 -3.32 17.40
CA PRO A 57 -12.11 -2.88 16.03
C PRO A 57 -10.81 -2.08 15.86
N ILE A 58 -10.47 -1.24 16.83
CA ILE A 58 -9.22 -0.46 16.81
C ILE A 58 -8.01 -1.39 16.82
N ILE A 59 -7.98 -2.37 17.74
CA ILE A 59 -6.90 -3.36 17.83
C ILE A 59 -6.86 -4.23 16.58
N GLY A 60 -8.02 -4.63 16.06
CA GLY A 60 -8.14 -5.37 14.81
C GLY A 60 -7.52 -4.62 13.64
N LEU A 61 -7.79 -3.32 13.50
CA LEU A 61 -7.18 -2.48 12.46
C LEU A 61 -5.66 -2.35 12.62
N ILE A 62 -5.17 -2.21 13.86
CA ILE A 62 -3.73 -2.20 14.14
C ILE A 62 -3.11 -3.55 13.76
N GLY A 63 -3.75 -4.66 14.12
CA GLY A 63 -3.33 -6.02 13.78
C GLY A 63 -3.27 -6.25 12.27
N CYS A 64 -4.32 -5.84 11.55
CA CYS A 64 -4.35 -5.85 10.10
C CYS A 64 -3.18 -5.07 9.49
N ASN A 65 -2.86 -3.88 10.03
CA ASN A 65 -1.76 -3.07 9.54
C ASN A 65 -0.36 -3.61 9.90
N ALA A 66 -0.25 -4.36 11.00
CA ALA A 66 0.99 -4.95 11.46
C ALA A 66 1.30 -6.29 10.76
N MET A 67 0.28 -7.09 10.45
CA MET A 67 0.44 -8.47 10.00
C MET A 67 0.05 -8.69 8.54
N MET A 68 -0.98 -8.01 8.02
CA MET A 68 -1.46 -8.28 6.67
C MET A 68 -0.66 -7.50 5.63
N LYS A 69 -0.21 -8.24 4.60
CA LYS A 69 0.45 -7.68 3.42
C LYS A 69 -0.23 -8.17 2.14
N PRO A 70 -1.47 -7.74 1.86
CA PRO A 70 -2.19 -8.12 0.65
C PRO A 70 -1.38 -7.69 -0.59
N HIS A 71 -1.16 -8.65 -1.50
CA HIS A 71 -0.31 -8.46 -2.70
C HIS A 71 1.10 -7.93 -2.39
N GLY A 72 1.64 -8.22 -1.20
CA GLY A 72 2.96 -7.76 -0.76
C GLY A 72 3.05 -6.27 -0.41
N LEU A 73 1.93 -5.54 -0.45
CA LEU A 73 1.82 -4.14 -0.09
C LEU A 73 1.52 -3.98 1.40
N LYS A 74 1.90 -2.85 1.99
CA LYS A 74 1.47 -2.48 3.34
C LYS A 74 -0.05 -2.35 3.35
N TYR A 75 -0.72 -2.86 4.39
CA TYR A 75 -2.18 -2.83 4.50
C TYR A 75 -2.77 -1.43 4.27
N SER A 76 -2.17 -0.38 4.86
CA SER A 76 -2.62 1.01 4.65
C SER A 76 -2.51 1.47 3.20
N THR A 77 -1.45 1.07 2.50
CA THR A 77 -1.25 1.36 1.07
C THR A 77 -2.26 0.60 0.22
N TRP A 78 -2.49 -0.67 0.53
CA TRP A 78 -3.50 -1.48 -0.15
C TRP A 78 -4.90 -0.92 0.03
N LEU A 79 -5.30 -0.57 1.25
CA LEU A 79 -6.61 -0.01 1.53
C LEU A 79 -6.82 1.32 0.79
N LYS A 80 -5.79 2.18 0.76
CA LYS A 80 -5.82 3.43 -0.02
C LYS A 80 -6.01 3.18 -1.51
N LEU A 81 -5.31 2.19 -2.08
CA LEU A 81 -5.44 1.82 -3.49
C LEU A 81 -6.80 1.18 -3.80
N LEU A 82 -7.30 0.33 -2.90
CA LEU A 82 -8.63 -0.28 -3.01
C LEU A 82 -9.72 0.78 -3.02
N LEU A 83 -9.68 1.70 -2.05
CA LEU A 83 -10.62 2.82 -1.98
C LEU A 83 -10.54 3.68 -3.25
N LYS A 84 -9.33 3.99 -3.72
CA LYS A 84 -9.13 4.74 -4.96
C LYS A 84 -9.71 3.99 -6.16
N PHE A 85 -9.50 2.68 -6.26
CA PHE A 85 -10.03 1.85 -7.33
C PHE A 85 -11.56 1.82 -7.33
N GLN A 86 -12.19 1.73 -6.16
CA GLN A 86 -13.65 1.71 -6.02
C GLN A 86 -14.30 3.07 -6.29
N THR A 87 -13.63 4.17 -5.92
CA THR A 87 -14.18 5.54 -6.01
C THR A 87 -13.83 6.26 -7.31
N THR A 88 -12.71 5.92 -7.93
CA THR A 88 -12.31 6.52 -9.21
C THR A 88 -13.09 5.83 -10.31
N ILE A 89 -14.01 6.57 -10.95
CA ILE A 89 -14.59 6.18 -12.23
C ILE A 89 -13.42 6.01 -13.21
N GLN A 90 -13.08 4.76 -13.51
CA GLN A 90 -12.09 4.47 -14.54
C GLN A 90 -12.71 4.81 -15.88
N VAL A 91 -12.65 6.08 -16.28
CA VAL A 91 -12.81 6.45 -17.67
C VAL A 91 -11.59 5.87 -18.38
N ARG A 92 -11.71 4.61 -18.85
CA ARG A 92 -10.79 4.08 -19.85
C ARG A 92 -11.01 4.91 -21.11
N THR A 93 -10.33 6.05 -21.21
CA THR A 93 -9.99 6.59 -22.52
C THR A 93 -9.07 5.56 -23.14
N TYR A 94 -9.65 4.65 -23.91
CA TYR A 94 -8.91 3.97 -24.96
C TYR A 94 -8.35 5.10 -25.82
N GLN A 95 -7.09 5.48 -25.60
CA GLN A 95 -6.34 6.12 -26.67
C GLN A 95 -6.41 5.12 -27.82
N LYS A 96 -7.26 5.44 -28.80
CA LYS A 96 -7.36 4.69 -30.04
C LYS A 96 -5.92 4.51 -30.55
N GLU A 97 -5.59 3.29 -30.96
CA GLU A 97 -4.28 2.85 -31.47
C GLU A 97 -3.64 3.74 -32.56
N ASP A 98 -4.32 4.80 -33.02
CA ASP A 98 -3.84 5.74 -34.03
C ASP A 98 -3.05 6.95 -33.51
N GLU A 99 -3.10 7.28 -32.21
CA GLU A 99 -2.20 8.32 -31.68
C GLU A 99 -0.89 7.69 -31.19
N ARG A 100 -0.11 7.21 -32.16
CA ARG A 100 1.26 6.76 -31.94
C ARG A 100 2.04 7.87 -31.23
N ILE A 101 2.34 7.65 -29.95
CA ILE A 101 3.41 8.36 -29.27
C ILE A 101 4.68 8.02 -30.05
N LYS A 102 5.06 8.88 -31.01
CA LYS A 102 6.36 8.82 -31.68
C LYS A 102 7.42 9.00 -30.59
N LYS A 103 7.98 7.90 -30.11
CA LYS A 103 9.25 7.92 -29.39
C LYS A 103 10.30 8.35 -30.41
N TYR A 104 10.72 9.60 -30.34
CA TYR A 104 11.91 10.06 -31.03
C TYR A 104 13.12 9.47 -30.29
N ASP A 105 13.94 8.69 -30.99
CA ASP A 105 15.21 8.23 -30.45
C ASP A 105 16.23 9.37 -30.60
N ALA A 106 17.20 9.50 -29.68
CA ALA A 106 18.24 10.53 -29.76
C ALA A 106 19.09 10.40 -31.04
N LYS A 107 19.02 9.24 -31.70
CA LYS A 107 19.65 8.92 -32.98
C LYS A 107 18.91 9.48 -34.20
N ASP A 108 17.67 9.94 -34.05
CA ASP A 108 16.84 10.53 -35.12
C ASP A 108 17.16 12.01 -35.39
N PHE A 109 17.89 12.67 -34.50
CA PHE A 109 18.35 14.05 -34.70
C PHE A 109 19.65 14.09 -35.51
N LYS A 110 19.54 14.21 -36.83
CA LYS A 110 20.69 14.59 -37.69
C LYS A 110 20.90 16.11 -37.65
N LYS A 111 21.99 16.55 -37.03
CA LYS A 111 22.39 17.96 -36.86
C LYS A 111 22.81 18.69 -38.17
N SER A 112 22.45 18.20 -39.36
CA SER A 112 22.95 18.80 -40.61
C SER A 112 21.97 19.01 -41.76
N LYS A 113 20.68 18.68 -41.64
CA LYS A 113 19.71 19.05 -42.71
C LYS A 113 18.40 19.54 -42.12
N LYS A 114 18.18 20.85 -42.22
CA LYS A 114 16.87 21.47 -42.10
C LYS A 114 16.01 20.93 -43.26
N ILE A 115 14.96 20.19 -42.91
CA ILE A 115 13.87 19.66 -43.76
C ILE A 115 14.15 18.30 -44.46
N LYS A 116 13.22 17.35 -44.25
CA LYS A 116 12.86 16.24 -45.16
C LYS A 116 11.41 15.83 -44.84
N GLU A 117 10.44 16.30 -45.63
CA GLU A 117 9.80 15.59 -46.75
C GLU A 117 9.25 14.20 -46.39
N THR A 118 7.93 14.12 -46.26
CA THR A 118 7.18 12.86 -46.29
C THR A 118 6.72 12.63 -47.73
N LYS A 119 7.26 11.60 -48.40
CA LYS A 119 6.62 11.02 -49.58
C LYS A 119 5.65 9.93 -49.13
N THR A 120 4.45 10.03 -49.66
CA THR A 120 3.31 9.12 -49.62
C THR A 120 3.63 7.74 -50.18
N ASN A 121 2.95 6.72 -49.65
CA ASN A 121 2.32 5.66 -50.43
C ASN A 121 0.91 5.46 -49.86
#